data_AF-A0A6P7PSK3-F1
#
_entry.id   AF-A0A6P7PSK3-F1
#
_cell.length_a   1.000
_cell.length_b   1.000
_cell.length_c   1.000
_cell.angle_alpha   90.00
_cell.angle_beta   90.00
_cell.angle_gamma   90.00
#
_symmetry.space_group_name_H-M   'P 1'
#
loop_
_entity.id
_entity.type
_entity.pdbx_description
1 polymer ?
#
loop_
_entity_poly.entity_id
_entity_poly.type
_entity_poly.pdbx_seq_one_letter_code
_entity_poly.pdbx_strand_id
1 'polypeptide(L)'
;MEKTKEKAERILLEPYRYLLQLPGKQVRTKLSQAFNHWLQVPEDKLQIIIEVTEMLHNASLLIDDIEDSSKLRRGFPVAHSIYGVPSVINSANYVYFLGLEKVLTLDHPDAVKLFTRQLLELHQGQGLDIYWRDTYTCPTEEEYKAMVLQKTGGLFGLAVGLMQLFSDYKEDLKPLLDTLGLFFQIRDDYANLHSKEYSENKSFCEDLTEGKFSFPTIHAIWSRPESTQVSLTMQF
;
A
#
# COMPACT_ATOMS: atom_id res chain seq x y z
N MET A 1 -4.98 36.26 -4.98
CA MET A 1 -5.73 34.98 -4.91
C MET A 1 -4.84 33.78 -5.21
N GLU A 2 -4.12 33.78 -6.33
CA GLU A 2 -3.26 32.65 -6.75
C GLU A 2 -2.14 32.31 -5.74
N LYS A 3 -1.37 33.30 -5.28
CA LYS A 3 -0.36 33.12 -4.21
C LYS A 3 -0.93 32.60 -2.88
N THR A 4 -2.19 32.88 -2.59
CA THR A 4 -2.87 32.39 -1.37
C THR A 4 -3.26 30.93 -1.53
N LYS A 5 -3.69 30.52 -2.73
CA LYS A 5 -4.02 29.15 -3.08
C LYS A 5 -2.78 28.25 -3.07
N GLU A 6 -1.67 28.72 -3.65
CA GLU A 6 -0.37 28.02 -3.61
C GLU A 6 0.14 27.82 -2.17
N LYS A 7 -0.03 28.83 -1.30
CA LYS A 7 0.33 28.71 0.11
C LYS A 7 -0.51 27.65 0.83
N ALA A 8 -1.81 27.62 0.57
CA ALA A 8 -2.72 26.63 1.16
C ALA A 8 -2.37 25.21 0.69
N GLU A 9 -2.16 25.02 -0.60
CA GLU A 9 -1.77 23.72 -1.17
C GLU A 9 -0.44 23.22 -0.60
N ARG A 10 0.54 24.11 -0.40
CA ARG A 10 1.80 23.77 0.27
C ARG A 10 1.59 23.24 1.68
N ILE A 11 0.67 23.84 2.45
CA ILE A 11 0.37 23.40 3.83
C ILE A 11 -0.32 22.03 3.80
N LEU A 12 -1.31 21.86 2.91
CA LEU A 12 -2.09 20.61 2.82
C LEU A 12 -1.25 19.41 2.39
N LEU A 13 -0.21 19.63 1.57
CA LEU A 13 0.67 18.58 1.06
C LEU A 13 1.97 18.42 1.86
N GLU A 14 2.18 19.16 2.95
CA GLU A 14 3.44 19.11 3.69
C GLU A 14 3.76 17.69 4.24
N PRO A 15 2.81 16.97 4.87
CA PRO A 15 3.06 15.59 5.31
C PRO A 15 3.39 14.64 4.14
N TYR A 16 2.70 14.80 3.02
CA TYR A 16 2.95 14.01 1.81
C TYR A 16 4.32 14.30 1.21
N ARG A 17 4.72 15.57 1.13
CA ARG A 17 6.04 15.98 0.63
C ARG A 17 7.17 15.52 1.55
N TYR A 18 6.94 15.50 2.86
CA TYR A 18 7.87 14.92 3.82
C TYR A 18 8.17 13.45 3.48
N LEU A 19 7.13 12.63 3.28
CA LEU A 19 7.30 11.22 2.92
C LEU A 19 8.05 11.03 1.58
N LEU A 20 7.80 11.90 0.59
CA LEU A 20 8.48 11.85 -0.71
C LEU A 20 9.99 12.18 -0.64
N GLN A 21 10.44 12.91 0.37
CA GLN A 21 11.88 13.19 0.57
C GLN A 21 12.64 11.94 1.04
N LEU A 22 11.92 10.93 1.56
CA LEU A 22 12.52 9.71 2.06
C LEU A 22 12.80 8.74 0.89
N PRO A 23 14.02 8.22 0.73
CA PRO A 23 14.38 7.36 -0.40
C PRO A 23 13.55 6.07 -0.41
N GLY A 24 12.76 5.87 -1.47
CA GLY A 24 11.96 4.66 -1.70
C GLY A 24 12.56 3.72 -2.74
N LYS A 25 12.13 2.46 -2.77
CA LYS A 25 12.63 1.43 -3.72
C LYS A 25 12.03 1.55 -5.13
N GLN A 26 11.02 2.41 -5.32
CA GLN A 26 10.29 2.65 -6.59
C GLN A 26 9.88 1.37 -7.32
N VAL A 27 9.47 0.36 -6.54
CA VAL A 27 9.13 -0.97 -7.06
C VAL A 27 7.96 -0.91 -8.04
N ARG A 28 6.94 -0.09 -7.74
CA ARG A 28 5.72 0.05 -8.56
C ARG A 28 6.03 0.68 -9.92
N THR A 29 6.82 1.75 -9.94
CA THR A 29 7.36 2.33 -11.18
C THR A 29 8.10 1.28 -12.03
N LYS A 30 9.02 0.51 -11.43
CA LYS A 30 9.74 -0.56 -12.14
C LYS A 30 8.82 -1.67 -12.64
N LEU A 31 7.79 -2.01 -11.86
CA LEU A 31 6.77 -2.99 -12.24
C LEU A 31 5.98 -2.49 -13.45
N SER A 32 5.47 -1.24 -13.44
CA SER A 32 4.78 -0.66 -14.59
C SER A 32 5.67 -0.66 -15.84
N GLN A 33 6.95 -0.32 -15.73
CA GLN A 33 7.90 -0.40 -16.84
C GLN A 33 8.09 -1.84 -17.35
N ALA A 34 8.18 -2.83 -16.45
CA ALA A 34 8.32 -4.23 -16.82
C ALA A 34 7.07 -4.76 -17.55
N PHE A 35 5.86 -4.44 -17.05
CA PHE A 35 4.62 -4.81 -17.72
C PHE A 35 4.42 -4.06 -19.05
N ASN A 36 4.99 -2.85 -19.19
CA ASN A 36 4.94 -2.11 -20.44
C ASN A 36 5.69 -2.81 -21.59
N HIS A 37 6.57 -3.77 -21.29
CA HIS A 37 7.15 -4.65 -22.30
C HIS A 37 6.08 -5.38 -23.13
N TRP A 38 5.01 -5.83 -22.48
CA TRP A 38 3.87 -6.45 -23.16
C TRP A 38 2.81 -5.44 -23.57
N LEU A 39 2.50 -4.49 -22.67
CA LEU A 39 1.34 -3.61 -22.84
C LEU A 39 1.58 -2.47 -23.84
N GLN A 40 2.83 -2.05 -24.06
CA GLN A 40 3.20 -1.03 -25.06
C GLN A 40 2.31 0.23 -25.01
N VAL A 41 2.01 0.70 -23.80
CA VAL A 41 1.17 1.87 -23.54
C VAL A 41 1.88 3.14 -24.05
N PRO A 42 1.15 4.09 -24.67
CA PRO A 42 1.70 5.40 -25.03
C PRO A 42 2.35 6.10 -23.83
N GLU A 43 3.53 6.69 -24.04
CA GLU A 43 4.35 7.25 -22.95
C GLU A 43 3.62 8.33 -22.13
N ASP A 44 2.81 9.17 -22.78
CA ASP A 44 2.01 10.20 -22.12
C ASP A 44 0.99 9.61 -21.14
N LYS A 45 0.37 8.48 -21.49
CA LYS A 45 -0.57 7.75 -20.64
C LYS A 45 0.16 6.98 -19.54
N LEU A 46 1.27 6.32 -19.88
CA LEU A 46 2.08 5.57 -18.91
C LEU A 46 2.58 6.47 -17.78
N GLN A 47 3.07 7.67 -18.11
CA GLN A 47 3.56 8.63 -17.12
C GLN A 47 2.45 9.04 -16.13
N ILE A 48 1.24 9.32 -16.64
CA ILE A 48 0.07 9.64 -15.78
C ILE A 48 -0.27 8.45 -14.87
N ILE A 49 -0.26 7.23 -15.41
CA ILE A 49 -0.57 6.00 -14.63
C ILE A 49 0.46 5.78 -13.51
N ILE A 50 1.74 5.96 -13.81
CA ILE A 50 2.82 5.86 -12.81
C ILE A 50 2.63 6.90 -11.72
N GLU A 51 2.37 8.15 -12.08
CA GLU A 51 2.13 9.23 -11.12
C GLU A 51 0.94 8.95 -10.20
N VAL A 52 -0.19 8.52 -10.76
CA VAL A 52 -1.37 8.11 -9.97
C VAL A 52 -1.00 6.99 -9.01
N THR A 53 -0.32 5.95 -9.50
CA THR A 53 0.03 4.78 -8.70
C THR A 53 0.95 5.15 -7.53
N GLU A 54 1.96 5.99 -7.77
CA GLU A 54 2.88 6.46 -6.72
C GLU A 54 2.18 7.43 -5.75
N MET A 55 1.27 8.29 -6.23
CA MET A 55 0.46 9.16 -5.35
C MET A 55 -0.36 8.34 -4.37
N LEU A 56 -1.10 7.36 -4.87
CA LEU A 56 -1.92 6.48 -4.05
C LEU A 56 -1.07 5.62 -3.12
N HIS A 57 0.07 5.11 -3.60
CA HIS A 57 0.97 4.34 -2.76
C HIS A 57 1.49 5.15 -1.57
N ASN A 58 2.01 6.35 -1.81
CA ASN A 58 2.56 7.16 -0.73
C ASN A 58 1.43 7.69 0.18
N ALA A 59 0.26 8.01 -0.35
CA ALA A 59 -0.91 8.34 0.48
C ALA A 59 -1.35 7.16 1.36
N SER A 60 -1.36 5.93 0.83
CA SER A 60 -1.71 4.75 1.62
C SER A 60 -0.71 4.48 2.73
N LEU A 61 0.60 4.70 2.49
CA LEU A 61 1.62 4.58 3.54
C LEU A 61 1.40 5.56 4.69
N LEU A 62 0.93 6.79 4.42
CA LEU A 62 0.63 7.76 5.48
C LEU A 62 -0.54 7.31 6.36
N ILE A 63 -1.54 6.65 5.77
CA ILE A 63 -2.70 6.10 6.48
C ILE A 63 -2.32 4.82 7.23
N ASP A 64 -1.65 3.89 6.56
CA ASP A 64 -1.17 2.61 7.10
C ASP A 64 -0.29 2.84 8.34
N ASP A 65 0.69 3.75 8.28
CA ASP A 65 1.55 4.07 9.44
C ASP A 65 0.74 4.59 10.65
N ILE A 66 -0.42 5.22 10.42
CA ILE A 66 -1.33 5.68 11.50
C ILE A 66 -2.15 4.50 12.03
N GLU A 67 -2.75 3.73 11.13
CA GLU A 67 -3.58 2.56 11.45
C GLU A 67 -2.79 1.50 12.23
N ASP A 68 -1.50 1.40 11.96
CA ASP A 68 -0.57 0.41 12.54
C ASP A 68 0.25 0.99 13.70
N SER A 69 0.02 2.26 14.06
CA SER A 69 0.77 2.95 15.11
C SER A 69 2.30 2.89 14.96
N SER A 70 2.78 2.81 13.71
CA SER A 70 4.19 2.66 13.34
C SER A 70 5.05 3.78 13.90
N LYS A 71 6.35 3.52 14.11
CA LYS A 71 7.28 4.53 14.65
C LYS A 71 8.20 5.13 13.60
N LEU A 72 8.67 4.29 12.68
CA LEU A 72 9.60 4.71 11.63
C LEU A 72 9.09 4.28 10.26
N ARG A 73 9.41 5.08 9.25
CA ARG A 73 9.30 4.73 7.85
C ARG A 73 10.59 5.09 7.13
N ARG A 74 11.18 4.10 6.45
CA ARG A 74 12.44 4.25 5.69
C ARG A 74 13.60 4.81 6.54
N GLY A 75 13.58 4.53 7.85
CA GLY A 75 14.58 4.97 8.83
C GLY A 75 14.32 6.34 9.44
N PHE A 76 13.19 6.99 9.10
CA PHE A 76 12.83 8.32 9.59
C PHE A 76 11.52 8.26 10.38
N PRO A 77 11.25 9.22 11.28
CA PRO A 77 9.97 9.30 11.98
C PRO A 77 8.80 9.31 11.01
N VAL A 78 7.74 8.59 11.33
CA VAL A 78 6.48 8.64 10.58
C VAL A 78 5.91 10.06 10.53
N ALA A 79 5.23 10.41 9.43
CA ALA A 79 4.74 11.78 9.24
C ALA A 79 3.79 12.23 10.38
N HIS A 80 2.98 11.31 10.91
CA HIS A 80 2.00 11.64 11.94
C HIS A 80 2.63 11.94 13.30
N SER A 81 3.87 11.51 13.56
CA SER A 81 4.60 11.90 14.78
C SER A 81 5.18 13.32 14.70
N ILE A 82 5.28 13.89 13.49
CA ILE A 82 5.79 15.26 13.25
C ILE A 82 4.63 16.24 13.12
N TYR A 83 3.66 15.92 12.27
CA TYR A 83 2.57 16.82 11.88
C TYR A 83 1.26 16.56 12.63
N GLY A 84 1.19 15.48 13.40
CA GLY A 84 -0.03 15.05 14.11
C GLY A 84 -0.98 14.25 13.23
N VAL A 85 -1.64 13.27 13.83
CA VAL A 85 -2.61 12.36 13.17
C VAL A 85 -3.67 13.10 12.34
N PRO A 86 -4.35 14.15 12.84
CA PRO A 86 -5.42 14.82 12.07
C PRO A 86 -4.94 15.41 10.75
N SER A 87 -3.76 16.05 10.76
CA SER A 87 -3.18 16.67 9.57
C SER A 87 -2.74 15.65 8.54
N VAL A 88 -2.18 14.53 8.98
CA VAL A 88 -1.71 13.48 8.08
C VAL A 88 -2.86 12.70 7.44
N ILE A 89 -3.91 12.35 8.20
CA ILE A 89 -5.13 11.74 7.64
C ILE A 89 -5.73 12.65 6.56
N ASN A 90 -5.88 13.95 6.86
CA ASN A 90 -6.44 14.89 5.90
C ASN A 90 -5.56 15.03 4.66
N SER A 91 -4.23 15.10 4.83
CA SER A 91 -3.28 15.21 3.72
C SER A 91 -3.32 13.98 2.81
N ALA A 92 -3.31 12.77 3.39
CA ALA A 92 -3.35 11.53 2.63
C ALA A 92 -4.67 11.36 1.87
N ASN A 93 -5.81 11.62 2.52
CA ASN A 93 -7.12 11.58 1.88
C ASN A 93 -7.24 12.62 0.77
N TYR A 94 -6.69 13.82 0.96
CA TYR A 94 -6.62 14.82 -0.09
C TYR A 94 -5.83 14.32 -1.32
N VAL A 95 -4.69 13.64 -1.10
CA VAL A 95 -3.90 13.05 -2.18
C VAL A 95 -4.64 11.90 -2.89
N TYR A 96 -5.48 11.11 -2.22
CA TYR A 96 -6.34 10.14 -2.89
C TYR A 96 -7.25 10.80 -3.93
N PHE A 97 -7.85 11.95 -3.60
CA PHE A 97 -8.71 12.68 -4.53
C PHE A 97 -7.93 13.44 -5.60
N LEU A 98 -6.72 13.92 -5.33
CA LEU A 98 -5.82 14.42 -6.37
C LEU A 98 -5.41 13.29 -7.34
N GLY A 99 -5.26 12.05 -6.82
CA GLY A 99 -5.06 10.86 -7.64
C GLY A 99 -6.25 10.60 -8.56
N LEU A 100 -7.48 10.69 -8.05
CA LEU A 100 -8.71 10.61 -8.86
C LEU A 100 -8.78 11.72 -9.91
N GLU A 101 -8.49 12.97 -9.54
CA GLU A 101 -8.42 14.11 -10.47
C GLU A 101 -7.44 13.82 -11.61
N LYS A 102 -6.27 13.27 -11.28
CA LYS A 102 -5.26 12.89 -12.28
C LYS A 102 -5.72 11.71 -13.14
N VAL A 103 -6.42 10.72 -12.60
CA VAL A 103 -7.01 9.63 -13.40
C VAL A 103 -8.01 10.16 -14.44
N LEU A 104 -8.80 11.19 -14.12
CA LEU A 104 -9.73 11.80 -15.08
C LEU A 104 -9.01 12.36 -16.32
N THR A 105 -7.74 12.76 -16.20
CA THR A 105 -6.93 13.27 -17.33
C THR A 105 -6.54 12.18 -18.34
N LEU A 106 -6.70 10.90 -17.98
CA LEU A 106 -6.48 9.79 -18.91
C LEU A 106 -7.51 9.77 -20.05
N ASP A 107 -8.66 10.42 -19.87
CA ASP A 107 -9.75 10.54 -20.85
C ASP A 107 -10.21 9.18 -21.41
N HIS A 108 -10.40 8.22 -20.51
CA HIS A 108 -10.93 6.89 -20.83
C HIS A 108 -12.16 6.59 -19.97
N PRO A 109 -13.30 6.16 -20.56
CA PRO A 109 -14.58 6.00 -19.86
C PRO A 109 -14.50 5.02 -18.68
N ASP A 110 -13.71 3.95 -18.81
CA ASP A 110 -13.55 2.95 -17.75
C ASP A 110 -12.48 3.27 -16.70
N ALA A 111 -11.67 4.33 -16.87
CA ALA A 111 -10.56 4.61 -15.96
C ALA A 111 -11.03 4.88 -14.52
N VAL A 112 -12.09 5.68 -14.36
CA VAL A 112 -12.69 5.97 -13.04
C VAL A 112 -13.35 4.73 -12.45
N LYS A 113 -14.03 3.92 -13.27
CA LYS A 113 -14.66 2.68 -12.81
C LYS A 113 -13.62 1.69 -12.28
N LEU A 114 -12.49 1.56 -12.99
CA LEU A 114 -11.37 0.72 -12.58
C LEU A 114 -10.71 1.26 -11.31
N PHE A 115 -10.44 2.57 -11.24
CA PHE A 115 -9.93 3.23 -10.05
C PHE A 115 -10.80 2.96 -8.82
N THR A 116 -12.10 3.20 -8.92
CA THR A 116 -13.05 2.98 -7.81
C THR A 116 -13.06 1.51 -7.38
N ARG A 117 -13.10 0.56 -8.32
CA ARG A 117 -13.08 -0.87 -7.99
C ARG A 117 -11.80 -1.26 -7.23
N GLN A 118 -10.63 -0.84 -7.72
CA GLN A 118 -9.36 -1.19 -7.09
C GLN A 118 -9.17 -0.55 -5.72
N LEU A 119 -9.65 0.68 -5.51
CA LEU A 119 -9.62 1.33 -4.19
C LEU A 119 -10.57 0.64 -3.20
N LEU A 120 -11.75 0.20 -3.65
CA LEU A 120 -12.66 -0.59 -2.80
C LEU A 120 -12.01 -1.92 -2.39
N GLU A 121 -11.39 -2.63 -3.33
CA GLU A 121 -10.65 -3.87 -3.04
C GLU A 121 -9.51 -3.61 -2.03
N LEU A 122 -8.72 -2.56 -2.22
CA LEU A 122 -7.64 -2.19 -1.30
C LEU A 122 -8.17 -1.99 0.14
N HIS A 123 -9.27 -1.25 0.31
CA HIS A 123 -9.85 -1.00 1.62
C HIS A 123 -10.53 -2.23 2.23
N GLN A 124 -11.07 -3.15 1.41
CA GLN A 124 -11.56 -4.44 1.90
C GLN A 124 -10.42 -5.26 2.50
N GLY A 125 -9.29 -5.33 1.80
CA GLY A 125 -8.09 -6.02 2.30
C GLY A 125 -7.56 -5.39 3.58
N GLN A 126 -7.37 -4.06 3.59
CA GLN A 126 -6.91 -3.34 4.79
C GLN A 126 -7.87 -3.53 5.97
N GLY A 127 -9.18 -3.45 5.72
CA GLY A 127 -10.19 -3.62 6.76
C GLY A 127 -10.17 -5.00 7.40
N LEU A 128 -9.92 -6.06 6.63
CA LEU A 128 -9.76 -7.42 7.18
C LEU A 128 -8.47 -7.56 8.01
N ASP A 129 -7.36 -7.00 7.54
CA ASP A 129 -6.07 -6.99 8.26
C ASP A 129 -6.22 -6.35 9.64
N ILE A 130 -6.81 -5.15 9.68
CA ILE A 130 -7.12 -4.40 10.92
C ILE A 130 -8.12 -5.18 11.79
N TYR A 131 -9.18 -5.73 11.19
CA TYR A 131 -10.20 -6.46 11.94
C TYR A 131 -9.62 -7.66 12.69
N TRP A 132 -8.80 -8.46 12.01
CA TRP A 132 -8.18 -9.64 12.63
C TRP A 132 -7.27 -9.24 13.78
N ARG A 133 -6.43 -8.21 13.58
CA ARG A 133 -5.56 -7.63 14.61
C ARG A 133 -6.37 -7.18 15.82
N ASP A 134 -7.33 -6.28 15.63
CA ASP A 134 -8.04 -5.60 16.72
C ASP A 134 -9.06 -6.51 17.44
N THR A 135 -9.50 -7.60 16.80
CA THR A 135 -10.33 -8.63 17.42
C THR A 135 -9.54 -9.83 17.94
N TYR A 136 -8.21 -9.84 17.75
CA TYR A 136 -7.31 -10.94 18.11
C TYR A 136 -7.71 -12.28 17.49
N THR A 137 -8.27 -12.24 16.28
CA THR A 137 -8.74 -13.41 15.54
C THR A 137 -7.71 -13.76 14.48
N CYS A 138 -6.87 -14.76 14.73
CA CYS A 138 -5.88 -15.21 13.76
C CYS A 138 -6.58 -15.81 12.53
N PRO A 139 -6.34 -15.29 11.31
CA PRO A 139 -6.89 -15.88 10.09
C PRO A 139 -6.21 -17.19 9.75
N THR A 140 -6.84 -18.00 8.92
CA THR A 140 -6.19 -19.12 8.21
C THR A 140 -5.23 -18.59 7.15
N GLU A 141 -4.30 -19.44 6.68
CA GLU A 141 -3.38 -19.08 5.61
C GLU A 141 -4.11 -18.68 4.31
N GLU A 142 -5.22 -19.36 3.99
CA GLU A 142 -6.01 -19.07 2.79
C GLU A 142 -6.76 -17.74 2.90
N GLU A 143 -7.31 -17.41 4.07
CA GLU A 143 -7.91 -16.10 4.34
C GLU A 143 -6.88 -14.98 4.24
N TYR A 144 -5.69 -15.18 4.84
CA TYR A 144 -4.58 -14.24 4.71
C TYR A 144 -4.21 -14.02 3.24
N LYS A 145 -4.03 -15.08 2.45
CA LYS A 145 -3.71 -14.95 1.02
C LYS A 145 -4.78 -14.15 0.29
N ALA A 146 -6.06 -14.44 0.52
CA ALA A 146 -7.17 -13.70 -0.10
C ALA A 146 -7.16 -12.21 0.27
N MET A 147 -6.93 -11.88 1.54
CA MET A 147 -6.79 -10.50 2.01
C MET A 147 -5.60 -9.79 1.34
N VAL A 148 -4.45 -10.45 1.23
CA VAL A 148 -3.26 -9.88 0.60
C VAL A 148 -3.48 -9.56 -0.88
N LEU A 149 -4.21 -10.42 -1.59
CA LEU A 149 -4.60 -10.17 -2.99
C LEU A 149 -5.47 -8.92 -3.12
N GLN A 150 -6.25 -8.57 -2.11
CA GLN A 150 -7.03 -7.34 -2.06
C GLN A 150 -6.15 -6.13 -1.68
N LYS A 151 -5.43 -6.19 -0.55
CA LYS A 151 -4.60 -5.08 -0.02
C LYS A 151 -3.46 -4.70 -0.95
N THR A 152 -2.60 -5.67 -1.29
CA THR A 152 -1.37 -5.44 -2.06
C THR A 152 -1.60 -5.62 -3.56
N GLY A 153 -2.40 -6.62 -3.94
CA GLY A 153 -2.83 -6.82 -5.32
C GLY A 153 -3.70 -5.68 -5.85
N GLY A 154 -4.46 -4.99 -4.99
CA GLY A 154 -5.30 -3.85 -5.36
C GLY A 154 -4.53 -2.71 -6.05
N LEU A 155 -3.34 -2.35 -5.56
CA LEU A 155 -2.59 -1.25 -6.17
C LEU A 155 -1.79 -1.68 -7.42
N PHE A 156 -1.32 -2.92 -7.48
CA PHE A 156 -0.73 -3.48 -8.71
C PHE A 156 -1.78 -3.65 -9.82
N GLY A 157 -2.96 -4.14 -9.47
CA GLY A 157 -4.11 -4.27 -10.37
C GLY A 157 -4.61 -2.92 -10.88
N LEU A 158 -4.49 -1.84 -10.09
CA LEU A 158 -4.77 -0.49 -10.57
C LEU A 158 -3.78 -0.05 -11.66
N ALA A 159 -2.48 -0.16 -11.39
CA ALA A 159 -1.46 0.25 -12.35
C ALA A 159 -1.58 -0.51 -13.68
N VAL A 160 -1.59 -1.84 -13.61
CA VAL A 160 -1.66 -2.69 -14.80
C VAL A 160 -3.04 -2.64 -15.47
N GLY A 161 -4.11 -2.56 -14.68
CA GLY A 161 -5.47 -2.43 -15.21
C GLY A 161 -5.66 -1.13 -15.98
N LEU A 162 -5.15 0.00 -15.48
CA LEU A 162 -5.15 1.27 -16.22
C LEU A 162 -4.30 1.16 -17.50
N MET A 163 -3.15 0.49 -17.44
CA MET A 163 -2.32 0.26 -18.64
C MET A 163 -3.05 -0.55 -19.71
N GLN A 164 -3.79 -1.60 -19.31
CA GLN A 164 -4.56 -2.44 -20.24
C GLN A 164 -5.67 -1.69 -20.99
N LEU A 165 -6.18 -0.58 -20.44
CA LEU A 165 -7.17 0.27 -21.13
C LEU A 165 -6.58 0.94 -22.39
N PHE A 166 -5.26 1.14 -22.42
CA PHE A 166 -4.55 1.79 -23.52
C PHE A 166 -3.66 0.83 -24.31
N SER A 167 -3.90 -0.48 -24.17
CA SER A 167 -3.11 -1.54 -24.80
C SER A 167 -3.98 -2.45 -25.68
N ASP A 168 -3.40 -2.92 -26.78
CA ASP A 168 -3.97 -3.98 -27.61
C ASP A 168 -3.73 -5.39 -27.03
N TYR A 169 -2.87 -5.53 -26.03
CA TYR A 169 -2.60 -6.80 -25.36
C TYR A 169 -3.76 -7.18 -24.43
N LYS A 170 -4.47 -8.28 -24.75
CA LYS A 170 -5.71 -8.70 -24.06
C LYS A 170 -5.57 -9.96 -23.20
N GLU A 171 -4.38 -10.54 -23.08
CA GLU A 171 -4.19 -11.71 -22.23
C GLU A 171 -4.42 -11.36 -20.75
N ASP A 172 -4.86 -12.34 -19.98
CA ASP A 172 -5.10 -12.18 -18.56
C ASP A 172 -3.77 -12.13 -17.78
N LEU A 173 -3.47 -10.96 -17.24
CA LEU A 173 -2.29 -10.72 -16.41
C LEU A 173 -2.57 -10.91 -14.91
N LYS A 174 -3.82 -11.14 -14.52
CA LYS A 174 -4.23 -11.23 -13.11
C LYS A 174 -3.51 -12.35 -12.35
N PRO A 175 -3.35 -13.59 -12.86
CA PRO A 175 -2.64 -14.64 -12.13
C PRO A 175 -1.19 -14.28 -11.78
N LEU A 176 -0.50 -13.57 -12.69
CA LEU A 176 0.85 -13.09 -12.44
C LEU A 176 0.86 -11.96 -11.41
N LEU A 177 -0.08 -11.02 -11.51
CA LEU A 177 -0.23 -9.94 -10.52
C LEU A 177 -0.53 -10.48 -9.12
N ASP A 178 -1.41 -11.47 -9.02
CA ASP A 178 -1.76 -12.14 -7.77
C ASP A 178 -0.51 -12.81 -7.15
N THR A 179 0.27 -13.50 -7.97
CA THR A 179 1.54 -14.13 -7.54
C THR A 179 2.55 -13.09 -7.05
N LEU A 180 2.72 -11.99 -7.77
CA LEU A 180 3.61 -10.90 -7.37
C LEU A 180 3.12 -10.21 -6.09
N GLY A 181 1.81 -9.98 -5.95
CA GLY A 181 1.20 -9.40 -4.75
C GLY A 181 1.48 -10.23 -3.50
N LEU A 182 1.24 -11.54 -3.57
CA LEU A 182 1.56 -12.48 -2.49
C LEU A 182 3.06 -12.49 -2.18
N PHE A 183 3.90 -12.59 -3.21
CA PHE A 183 5.35 -12.57 -3.04
C PHE A 183 5.83 -11.30 -2.32
N PHE A 184 5.32 -10.13 -2.73
CA PHE A 184 5.72 -8.85 -2.13
C PHE A 184 5.31 -8.75 -0.67
N GLN A 185 4.10 -9.16 -0.32
CA GLN A 185 3.63 -9.09 1.07
C GLN A 185 4.34 -10.10 1.97
N ILE A 186 4.42 -11.36 1.57
CA ILE A 186 5.09 -12.40 2.38
C ILE A 186 6.57 -12.06 2.58
N ARG A 187 7.22 -11.48 1.57
CA ARG A 187 8.59 -10.97 1.70
C ARG A 187 8.67 -9.81 2.70
N ASP A 188 7.71 -8.89 2.70
CA ASP A 188 7.69 -7.76 3.64
C ASP A 188 7.50 -8.25 5.08
N ASP A 189 6.54 -9.15 5.31
CA ASP A 189 6.26 -9.81 6.59
C ASP A 189 7.48 -10.57 7.12
N TYR A 190 8.14 -11.36 6.26
CA TYR A 190 9.36 -12.06 6.63
C TYR A 190 10.49 -11.09 6.99
N ALA A 191 10.68 -10.05 6.17
CA ALA A 191 11.75 -9.08 6.38
C ALA A 191 11.54 -8.27 7.66
N ASN A 192 10.31 -7.97 8.05
CA ASN A 192 9.99 -7.27 9.30
C ASN A 192 10.56 -8.00 10.52
N LEU A 193 10.45 -9.33 10.55
CA LEU A 193 10.88 -10.16 11.68
C LEU A 193 12.34 -10.64 11.60
N HIS A 194 12.93 -10.67 10.42
CA HIS A 194 14.26 -11.31 10.21
C HIS A 194 15.36 -10.33 9.77
N SER A 195 15.03 -9.23 9.08
CA SER A 195 16.05 -8.39 8.42
C SER A 195 16.52 -7.24 9.31
N LYS A 196 17.85 -7.18 9.51
CA LYS A 196 18.49 -6.04 10.20
C LYS A 196 18.24 -4.71 9.49
N GLU A 197 18.28 -4.69 8.15
CA GLU A 197 17.95 -3.48 7.36
C GLU A 197 16.52 -3.02 7.62
N TYR A 198 15.57 -3.95 7.78
CA TYR A 198 14.19 -3.60 8.11
C TYR A 198 14.05 -3.08 9.53
N SER A 199 14.76 -3.68 10.49
CA SER A 199 14.80 -3.18 11.86
C SER A 199 15.31 -1.74 11.94
N GLU A 200 16.30 -1.39 11.12
CA GLU A 200 16.80 -0.02 11.00
C GLU A 200 15.80 0.93 10.31
N ASN A 201 14.94 0.42 9.43
CA ASN A 201 14.02 1.24 8.63
C ASN A 201 12.60 1.41 9.21
N LYS A 202 12.07 0.42 9.94
CA LYS A 202 10.71 0.39 10.50
C LYS A 202 10.69 0.35 12.04
N SER A 203 11.75 -0.20 12.65
CA SER A 203 11.91 -0.61 14.07
C SER A 203 11.97 -2.13 14.21
N PHE A 204 12.51 -2.62 15.35
CA PHE A 204 12.75 -4.04 15.58
C PHE A 204 11.43 -4.80 15.75
N CYS A 205 11.14 -5.71 14.81
CA CYS A 205 9.94 -6.54 14.78
C CYS A 205 8.64 -5.74 14.99
N GLU A 206 8.48 -4.64 14.23
CA GLU A 206 7.32 -3.75 14.33
C GLU A 206 5.99 -4.51 14.20
N ASP A 207 5.90 -5.53 13.33
CA ASP A 207 4.68 -6.35 13.17
C ASP A 207 4.23 -7.02 14.48
N LEU A 208 5.17 -7.34 15.39
CA LEU A 208 4.85 -7.89 16.71
C LEU A 208 4.29 -6.82 17.65
N THR A 209 4.83 -5.60 17.58
CA THR A 209 4.35 -4.46 18.39
C THR A 209 2.99 -3.95 17.89
N GLU A 210 2.73 -4.10 16.60
CA GLU A 210 1.45 -3.80 15.98
C GLU A 210 0.37 -4.82 16.39
N GLY A 211 0.75 -6.06 16.70
CA GLY A 211 -0.19 -7.17 16.89
C GLY A 211 -0.69 -7.78 15.57
N LYS A 212 0.00 -7.51 14.46
CA LYS A 212 -0.40 -7.95 13.12
C LYS A 212 -0.18 -9.43 12.88
N PHE A 213 -1.22 -10.12 12.41
CA PHE A 213 -1.12 -11.51 11.94
C PHE A 213 -0.42 -11.59 10.57
N SER A 214 0.91 -11.48 10.57
CA SER A 214 1.77 -11.65 9.40
C SER A 214 2.00 -13.13 9.06
N PHE A 215 2.46 -13.42 7.84
CA PHE A 215 2.61 -14.81 7.36
C PHE A 215 3.40 -15.73 8.30
N PRO A 216 4.58 -15.33 8.86
CA PRO A 216 5.30 -16.17 9.79
C PRO A 216 4.58 -16.40 11.12
N THR A 217 3.84 -15.41 11.64
CA THR A 217 3.13 -15.54 12.92
C THR A 217 1.88 -16.41 12.78
N ILE A 218 1.14 -16.28 11.67
CA ILE A 218 0.04 -17.19 11.31
C ILE A 218 0.55 -18.62 11.27
N HIS A 219 1.63 -18.88 10.52
CA HIS A 219 2.20 -20.23 10.43
C HIS A 219 2.60 -20.77 11.81
N ALA A 220 3.23 -19.95 12.65
CA ALA A 220 3.64 -20.36 13.99
C ALA A 220 2.45 -20.70 14.90
N ILE A 221 1.34 -19.94 14.83
CA ILE A 221 0.12 -20.19 15.60
C ILE A 221 -0.55 -21.49 15.16
N TRP A 222 -0.75 -21.68 13.85
CA TRP A 222 -1.47 -22.85 13.33
C TRP A 222 -0.64 -24.14 13.37
N SER A 223 0.69 -24.07 13.30
CA SER A 223 1.57 -25.25 13.39
C SER A 223 1.77 -25.75 14.84
N ARG A 224 1.45 -24.93 15.85
CA ARG A 224 1.57 -25.26 17.28
C ARG A 224 0.34 -24.80 18.09
N PRO A 225 -0.85 -25.36 17.82
CA PRO A 225 -2.10 -24.93 18.47
C PRO A 225 -2.10 -25.15 19.99
N GLU A 226 -1.21 -26.00 20.52
CA GLU A 226 -1.02 -26.22 21.95
C GLU A 226 -0.28 -25.07 22.67
N SER A 227 0.39 -24.18 21.92
CA SER A 227 1.14 -23.06 22.47
C SER A 227 0.39 -21.74 22.26
N THR A 228 0.17 -21.00 23.35
CA THR A 228 -0.43 -19.65 23.30
C THR A 228 0.61 -18.53 23.25
N GLN A 229 1.91 -18.84 23.17
CA GLN A 229 2.96 -17.81 23.29
C GLN A 229 2.90 -16.75 22.20
N VAL A 230 2.77 -17.18 20.94
CA VAL A 230 2.71 -16.24 19.80
C VAL A 230 1.40 -15.47 19.86
N SER A 231 0.25 -16.15 20.04
CA SER A 231 -1.06 -15.48 20.08
C SER A 231 -1.17 -14.45 21.21
N LEU A 232 -0.62 -14.73 22.39
CA LEU A 232 -0.57 -13.76 23.50
C LEU A 232 0.36 -12.59 23.21
N THR A 233 1.47 -12.80 22.48
CA THR A 233 2.38 -11.71 22.09
C THR A 233 1.69 -10.72 21.17
N MET A 234 0.75 -11.17 20.32
CA MET A 234 -0.01 -10.30 19.42
C MET A 234 -1.11 -9.46 20.12
N GLN A 235 -1.30 -9.62 21.43
CA GLN A 235 -2.34 -8.92 22.19
C GLN A 235 -1.84 -7.71 22.99
N PHE A 236 -0.54 -7.41 22.94
CA PHE A 236 0.12 -6.34 23.70
C PHE A 236 0.60 -5.22 22.79
#